data_AF-X1F9R5-F1
#
_entry.id   AF-X1F9R5-F1
#
_cell.length_a   1.000
_cell.length_b   1.000
_cell.length_c   1.000
_cell.angle_alpha   90.00
_cell.angle_beta   90.00
_cell.angle_gamma   90.00
#
_symmetry.space_group_name_H-M   'P 1'
#
loop_
_entity.id
_entity.type
_entity.pdbx_description
1 polymer ?
#
loop_
_entity_poly.entity_id
_entity_poly.type
_entity_poly.pdbx_seq_one_letter_code
_entity_poly.pdbx_strand_id
1 'polypeptide(L)'
;VECWGNKHIGTDKPIWDGKQLLGEHILFNCEAGVGDQILFIRFVKEIIKKGGKPIVCCSKELAKLFSNMPECPAIISNGNIKSIYHDYWVPSMATPVILKTSYEDLDGEPYLKPSKKNIKKFEGIMKSKKFKIGIRLYGNPEFENEQFRIFPQELMFDAVNFKNFKVFSLQDKYEEEIPNGIINMSPFLNTWEDTAGIIENLDLVITSCTGLAHLSAAMGKPTWIVVPVLPYWG
;
A
#
# COMPACT_ATOMS: atom_id res chain seq x y z
N VAL A 1 -14.32 -13.12 -18.87
CA VAL A 1 -14.23 -13.59 -17.47
C VAL A 1 -14.53 -12.38 -16.61
N GLU A 2 -15.73 -12.28 -16.04
CA GLU A 2 -16.05 -11.27 -15.03
C GLU A 2 -15.43 -11.73 -13.71
N CYS A 3 -14.11 -11.54 -13.61
CA CYS A 3 -13.45 -11.51 -12.32
C CYS A 3 -13.95 -10.27 -11.58
N TRP A 4 -14.22 -10.41 -10.28
CA TRP A 4 -14.71 -9.37 -9.36
C TRP A 4 -13.92 -8.06 -9.49
N GLY A 5 -14.34 -7.22 -10.43
CA GLY A 5 -13.84 -5.86 -10.63
C GLY A 5 -14.87 -4.87 -10.13
N ASN A 6 -14.42 -3.68 -9.78
CA ASN A 6 -15.34 -2.59 -9.45
C ASN A 6 -16.31 -2.35 -10.61
N LYS A 7 -17.50 -1.79 -10.31
CA LYS A 7 -18.46 -1.40 -11.34
C LYS A 7 -17.78 -0.59 -12.43
N HIS A 8 -18.20 -0.80 -13.68
CA HIS A 8 -17.70 -0.07 -14.83
C HIS A 8 -17.68 1.44 -14.56
N ILE A 9 -16.56 2.09 -14.84
CA ILE A 9 -16.26 3.46 -14.40
C ILE A 9 -17.03 4.56 -15.15
N GLY A 10 -17.93 4.16 -16.05
CA GLY A 10 -18.84 5.07 -16.75
C GLY A 10 -18.18 5.92 -17.83
N THR A 11 -17.04 5.48 -18.37
CA THR A 11 -16.40 6.02 -19.58
C THR A 11 -16.81 5.23 -20.82
N ASP A 12 -16.82 5.85 -22.00
CA ASP A 12 -17.05 5.19 -23.30
C ASP A 12 -15.73 4.79 -24.00
N LYS A 13 -14.59 5.13 -23.39
CA LYS A 13 -13.27 4.85 -23.96
C LYS A 13 -12.93 3.36 -23.90
N PRO A 14 -12.14 2.85 -24.86
CA PRO A 14 -11.73 1.46 -24.88
C PRO A 14 -10.79 1.12 -23.73
N ILE A 15 -10.84 -0.15 -23.29
CA ILE A 15 -9.82 -0.70 -22.39
C ILE A 15 -8.50 -0.80 -23.16
N TRP A 16 -7.40 -0.38 -22.56
CA TRP A 16 -6.07 -0.53 -23.13
C TRP A 16 -5.66 -2.00 -23.23
N ASP A 17 -5.12 -2.39 -24.37
CA ASP A 17 -4.74 -3.77 -24.72
C ASP A 17 -3.24 -4.06 -24.55
N GLY A 18 -2.47 -3.12 -24.00
CA GLY A 18 -1.03 -3.28 -23.76
C GLY A 18 -0.14 -2.81 -24.93
N LYS A 19 -0.73 -2.26 -26.00
CA LYS A 19 0.00 -1.66 -27.12
C LYS A 19 0.84 -0.45 -26.68
N GLN A 20 1.80 -0.06 -27.53
CA GLN A 20 2.55 1.19 -27.35
C GLN A 20 1.60 2.38 -27.34
N LEU A 21 1.77 3.24 -26.34
CA LEU A 21 1.00 4.45 -26.14
C LEU A 21 1.84 5.62 -26.67
N LEU A 22 1.44 6.23 -27.79
CA LEU A 22 2.25 7.26 -28.45
C LEU A 22 1.98 8.65 -27.88
N GLY A 23 2.16 8.82 -26.56
CA GLY A 23 1.81 10.05 -25.84
C GLY A 23 0.33 10.17 -25.45
N GLU A 24 -0.43 9.09 -25.62
CA GLU A 24 -1.86 8.96 -25.31
C GLU A 24 -2.10 8.98 -23.79
N HIS A 25 -3.22 9.58 -23.39
CA HIS A 25 -3.67 9.63 -22.00
C HIS A 25 -4.40 8.34 -21.64
N ILE A 26 -3.99 7.73 -20.53
CA ILE A 26 -4.62 6.50 -20.04
C ILE A 26 -5.09 6.67 -18.60
N LEU A 27 -6.37 6.41 -18.38
CA LEU A 27 -6.95 6.40 -17.05
C LEU A 27 -6.64 5.06 -16.38
N PHE A 28 -5.74 5.07 -15.41
CA PHE A 28 -5.42 3.93 -14.56
C PHE A 28 -6.38 3.90 -13.38
N ASN A 29 -7.39 3.03 -13.44
CA ASN A 29 -8.44 2.97 -12.44
C ASN A 29 -8.10 1.97 -11.34
N CYS A 30 -7.76 2.47 -10.14
CA CYS A 30 -7.49 1.63 -8.98
C CYS A 30 -8.76 0.91 -8.50
N GLU A 31 -8.58 -0.32 -8.03
CA GLU A 31 -9.67 -1.23 -7.67
C GLU A 31 -9.55 -1.78 -6.25
N ALA A 32 -10.64 -2.37 -5.76
CA ALA A 32 -10.71 -3.05 -4.48
C ALA A 32 -10.22 -2.19 -3.28
N GLY A 33 -9.56 -2.82 -2.31
CA GLY A 33 -9.15 -2.18 -1.07
C GLY A 33 -7.83 -1.42 -1.19
N VAL A 34 -7.46 -0.69 -0.13
CA VAL A 34 -6.21 0.10 -0.10
C VAL A 34 -4.98 -0.74 -0.42
N GLY A 35 -4.89 -1.96 0.12
CA GLY A 35 -3.78 -2.87 -0.14
C GLY A 35 -3.62 -3.19 -1.62
N ASP A 36 -4.72 -3.47 -2.32
CA ASP A 36 -4.73 -3.76 -3.76
C ASP A 36 -4.28 -2.53 -4.55
N GLN A 37 -4.80 -1.34 -4.23
CA GLN A 37 -4.40 -0.11 -4.92
C GLN A 37 -2.89 0.16 -4.75
N ILE A 38 -2.34 -0.04 -3.55
CA ILE A 38 -0.90 0.07 -3.28
C ILE A 38 -0.11 -1.02 -4.03
N LEU A 39 -0.66 -2.22 -4.17
CA LEU A 39 0.00 -3.30 -4.90
C LEU A 39 0.11 -2.98 -6.39
N PHE A 40 -1.00 -2.61 -7.03
CA PHE A 40 -1.08 -2.45 -8.49
C PHE A 40 -0.59 -1.10 -9.02
N ILE A 41 -0.48 -0.05 -8.19
CA ILE A 41 0.05 1.26 -8.63
C ILE A 41 1.46 1.16 -9.24
N ARG A 42 2.22 0.11 -8.91
CA ARG A 42 3.54 -0.18 -9.50
C ARG A 42 3.54 -0.23 -11.02
N PHE A 43 2.41 -0.59 -11.66
CA PHE A 43 2.32 -0.72 -13.13
C PHE A 43 2.21 0.62 -13.86
N VAL A 44 2.04 1.73 -13.14
CA VAL A 44 2.12 3.08 -13.71
C VAL A 44 3.47 3.31 -14.40
N LYS A 45 4.57 2.75 -13.85
CA LYS A 45 5.91 2.85 -14.45
C LYS A 45 5.97 2.18 -15.84
N GLU A 46 5.30 1.05 -16.01
CA GLU A 46 5.27 0.31 -17.27
C GLU A 46 4.42 1.00 -18.34
N ILE A 47 3.34 1.67 -17.92
CA ILE A 47 2.54 2.53 -18.81
C ILE A 47 3.39 3.67 -19.36
N ILE A 48 4.19 4.33 -18.51
CA ILE A 48 5.09 5.42 -18.93
C ILE A 48 6.19 4.89 -19.86
N LYS A 49 6.77 3.72 -19.56
CA LYS A 49 7.77 3.07 -20.44
C LYS A 49 7.19 2.76 -21.82
N LYS A 50 5.89 2.49 -21.92
CA LYS A 50 5.17 2.34 -23.20
C LYS A 50 4.76 3.67 -23.84
N GLY A 51 5.20 4.81 -23.31
CA GLY A 51 4.94 6.16 -23.83
C GLY A 51 3.59 6.77 -23.41
N GLY A 52 2.87 6.13 -22.49
CA GLY A 52 1.57 6.59 -22.01
C GLY A 52 1.67 7.72 -20.98
N LYS A 53 0.60 8.51 -20.87
CA LYS A 53 0.43 9.53 -19.83
C LYS A 53 -0.63 9.06 -18.83
N PRO A 54 -0.22 8.40 -17.72
CA PRO A 54 -1.15 7.84 -16.76
C PRO A 54 -1.86 8.93 -15.96
N ILE A 55 -3.17 8.76 -15.83
CA ILE A 55 -4.03 9.47 -14.88
C ILE A 55 -4.55 8.44 -13.89
N VAL A 56 -4.08 8.49 -12.66
CA VAL A 56 -4.43 7.51 -11.61
C VAL A 56 -5.71 7.95 -10.92
N CYS A 57 -6.75 7.12 -11.02
CA CYS A 57 -7.97 7.27 -10.23
C CYS A 57 -7.90 6.34 -9.01
N CYS A 58 -7.80 6.90 -7.80
CA CYS A 58 -7.64 6.12 -6.58
C CYS A 58 -8.55 6.60 -5.43
N SER A 59 -8.56 5.85 -4.33
CA SER A 59 -9.17 6.30 -3.08
C SER A 59 -8.56 7.62 -2.62
N LYS A 60 -9.41 8.53 -2.12
CA LYS A 60 -9.00 9.87 -1.67
C LYS A 60 -7.86 9.84 -0.64
N GLU A 61 -7.87 8.85 0.23
CA GLU A 61 -6.87 8.65 1.29
C GLU A 61 -5.46 8.29 0.75
N LEU A 62 -5.36 7.74 -0.46
CA LEU A 62 -4.09 7.38 -1.10
C LEU A 62 -3.58 8.46 -2.04
N ALA A 63 -4.44 9.39 -2.47
CA ALA A 63 -4.10 10.38 -3.47
C ALA A 63 -2.85 11.19 -3.11
N LYS A 64 -2.69 11.55 -1.83
CA LYS A 64 -1.51 12.29 -1.38
C LYS A 64 -0.23 11.46 -1.44
N LEU A 65 -0.30 10.19 -1.03
CA LEU A 65 0.85 9.29 -1.05
C LEU A 65 1.29 8.99 -2.49
N PHE A 66 0.34 8.68 -3.38
CA PHE A 66 0.64 8.41 -4.80
C PHE A 66 1.19 9.63 -5.52
N SER A 67 0.87 10.85 -5.08
CA SER A 67 1.47 12.07 -5.63
C SER A 67 2.99 12.20 -5.39
N ASN A 68 3.56 11.40 -4.49
CA ASN A 68 5.00 11.40 -4.21
C ASN A 68 5.80 10.44 -5.11
N MET A 69 5.14 9.68 -5.99
CA MET A 69 5.81 8.77 -6.92
C MET A 69 6.80 9.53 -7.82
N PRO A 70 7.99 8.98 -8.11
CA PRO A 70 8.96 9.59 -9.02
C PRO A 70 8.38 9.91 -10.41
N GLU A 71 7.45 9.07 -10.87
CA GLU A 71 6.72 9.20 -12.12
C GLU A 71 5.81 10.44 -12.18
N CYS A 72 5.51 11.06 -11.03
CA CYS A 72 4.63 12.23 -10.90
C CYS A 72 3.31 12.10 -11.70
N PRO A 73 2.54 11.00 -11.56
CA PRO A 73 1.31 10.82 -12.33
C PRO A 73 0.26 11.88 -11.96
N ALA A 74 -0.64 12.18 -12.89
CA ALA A 74 -1.83 12.96 -12.56
C ALA A 74 -2.73 12.11 -11.65
N ILE A 75 -3.13 12.63 -10.48
CA ILE A 75 -3.96 11.91 -9.51
C ILE A 75 -5.36 12.51 -9.48
N ILE A 76 -6.38 11.66 -9.56
CA ILE A 76 -7.78 12.01 -9.30
C ILE A 76 -8.37 11.08 -8.25
N SER A 77 -9.25 11.60 -7.40
CA SER A 77 -10.00 10.76 -6.46
C SER A 77 -11.24 10.15 -7.13
N ASN A 78 -11.67 8.98 -6.65
CA ASN A 78 -12.90 8.32 -7.08
C ASN A 78 -14.08 9.30 -7.14
N GLY A 79 -14.80 9.32 -8.29
CA GLY A 79 -15.97 10.17 -8.53
C GLY A 79 -15.84 11.20 -9.65
N ASN A 80 -14.62 11.53 -10.07
CA ASN A 80 -14.36 12.55 -11.12
C ASN A 80 -14.06 11.97 -12.51
N ILE A 81 -14.33 10.68 -12.75
CA ILE A 81 -13.87 9.96 -13.96
C ILE A 81 -14.46 10.53 -15.25
N LYS A 82 -15.75 10.92 -15.24
CA LYS A 82 -16.48 11.35 -16.45
C LYS A 82 -16.00 12.68 -17.04
N SER A 83 -15.34 13.52 -16.25
CA SER A 83 -14.90 14.85 -16.69
C SER A 83 -13.44 14.88 -17.15
N ILE A 84 -12.74 13.75 -17.10
CA ILE A 84 -11.32 13.67 -17.39
C ILE A 84 -11.11 13.12 -18.80
N TYR A 85 -10.45 13.88 -19.64
CA TYR A 85 -10.03 13.41 -20.96
C TYR A 85 -9.04 12.25 -20.83
N HIS A 86 -9.32 11.17 -21.55
CA HIS A 86 -8.42 10.03 -21.72
C HIS A 86 -8.74 9.34 -23.06
N ASP A 87 -7.73 8.71 -23.65
CA ASP A 87 -7.84 7.95 -24.89
C ASP A 87 -8.18 6.48 -24.61
N TYR A 88 -7.64 5.93 -23.51
CA TYR A 88 -7.92 4.58 -23.01
C TYR A 88 -8.10 4.60 -21.50
N TRP A 89 -8.63 3.52 -20.96
CA TRP A 89 -8.59 3.26 -19.53
C TRP A 89 -8.14 1.82 -19.26
N VAL A 90 -7.75 1.54 -18.02
CA VAL A 90 -7.40 0.20 -17.60
C VAL A 90 -7.79 -0.04 -16.14
N PRO A 91 -8.49 -1.14 -15.83
CA PRO A 91 -8.62 -1.62 -14.47
C PRO A 91 -7.24 -2.00 -13.92
N SER A 92 -6.85 -1.43 -12.78
CA SER A 92 -5.52 -1.65 -12.20
C SER A 92 -5.18 -3.14 -12.00
N MET A 93 -6.13 -3.98 -11.60
CA MET A 93 -5.89 -5.41 -11.36
C MET A 93 -5.74 -6.21 -12.65
N ALA A 94 -6.22 -5.69 -13.78
CA ALA A 94 -6.03 -6.30 -15.09
C ALA A 94 -4.66 -5.99 -15.72
N THR A 95 -3.93 -4.98 -15.21
CA THR A 95 -2.67 -4.56 -15.82
C THR A 95 -1.58 -5.63 -15.91
N PRO A 96 -1.35 -6.51 -14.93
CA PRO A 96 -0.34 -7.57 -15.09
C PRO A 96 -0.69 -8.51 -16.26
N VAL A 97 -1.98 -8.83 -16.44
CA VAL A 97 -2.43 -9.70 -17.53
C VAL A 97 -2.25 -9.02 -18.89
N ILE A 98 -2.63 -7.74 -19.00
CA ILE A 98 -2.48 -6.93 -20.22
C ILE A 98 -1.01 -6.76 -20.60
N LEU A 99 -0.15 -6.53 -19.60
CA LEU A 99 1.29 -6.38 -19.78
C LEU A 99 2.01 -7.73 -19.97
N LYS A 100 1.32 -8.86 -19.74
CA LYS A 100 1.88 -10.21 -19.71
C LYS A 100 3.04 -10.34 -18.72
N THR A 101 2.90 -9.67 -17.58
CA THR A 101 3.90 -9.65 -16.51
C THR A 101 4.07 -11.05 -15.90
N SER A 102 5.30 -11.52 -15.84
CA SER A 102 5.74 -12.73 -15.15
C SER A 102 6.49 -12.39 -13.86
N TYR A 103 6.86 -13.40 -13.07
CA TYR A 103 7.64 -13.18 -11.85
C TYR A 103 9.01 -12.59 -12.17
N GLU A 104 9.60 -13.01 -13.28
CA GLU A 104 10.91 -12.58 -13.78
C GLU A 104 10.94 -11.10 -14.15
N ASP A 105 9.79 -10.49 -14.44
CA ASP A 105 9.65 -9.07 -14.77
C ASP A 105 9.58 -8.16 -13.53
N LEU A 106 9.48 -8.74 -12.32
CA LEU A 106 9.36 -7.99 -11.07
C LEU A 106 10.74 -7.74 -10.45
N ASP A 107 11.20 -6.48 -10.53
CA ASP A 107 12.50 -6.03 -10.00
C ASP A 107 12.57 -5.90 -8.46
N GLY A 108 11.41 -5.85 -7.79
CA GLY A 108 11.34 -5.64 -6.34
C GLY A 108 11.74 -4.22 -5.89
N GLU A 109 11.91 -3.30 -6.84
CA GLU A 109 12.34 -1.93 -6.53
C GLU A 109 11.25 -1.13 -5.81
N PRO A 110 11.62 -0.26 -4.85
CA PRO A 110 10.65 0.58 -4.15
C PRO A 110 10.00 1.58 -5.10
N TYR A 111 8.67 1.70 -5.03
CA TYR A 111 7.89 2.58 -5.91
C TYR A 111 7.01 3.58 -5.16
N LEU A 112 7.00 3.56 -3.83
CA LEU A 112 6.35 4.58 -3.00
C LEU A 112 7.32 5.15 -1.97
N LYS A 113 7.17 6.45 -1.69
CA LYS A 113 7.89 7.15 -0.60
C LYS A 113 6.99 8.21 0.03
N PRO A 114 7.08 8.43 1.35
CA PRO A 114 6.47 9.59 1.98
C PRO A 114 7.20 10.88 1.60
N SER A 115 6.52 12.01 1.79
CA SER A 115 7.14 13.33 1.66
C SER A 115 8.24 13.55 2.71
N LYS A 116 9.24 14.35 2.34
CA LYS A 116 10.36 14.73 3.25
C LYS A 116 9.86 15.35 4.57
N LYS A 117 8.70 16.01 4.55
CA LYS A 117 8.05 16.57 5.74
C LYS A 117 7.63 15.46 6.72
N ASN A 118 6.97 14.43 6.23
CA ASN A 118 6.52 13.31 7.04
C ASN A 118 7.68 12.48 7.58
N ILE A 119 8.73 12.26 6.79
CA ILE A 119 9.96 11.61 7.26
C ILE A 119 10.54 12.34 8.47
N LYS A 120 10.78 13.65 8.36
CA LYS A 120 11.35 14.47 9.44
C LYS A 120 10.45 14.56 10.67
N LYS A 121 9.13 14.66 10.48
CA LYS A 121 8.14 14.65 11.57
C LYS A 121 8.33 13.41 12.45
N PHE A 122 8.40 12.23 11.84
CA PHE A 122 8.48 10.98 12.57
C PHE A 122 9.90 10.63 13.03
N GLU A 123 10.93 11.09 12.35
CA GLU A 123 12.31 11.06 12.85
C GLU A 123 12.41 11.78 14.21
N GLY A 124 11.73 12.92 14.35
CA GLY A 124 11.66 13.69 15.59
C GLY A 124 10.90 12.99 16.73
N ILE A 125 9.83 12.26 16.40
CA ILE A 125 8.98 11.53 17.36
C ILE A 125 9.64 10.21 17.78
N MET A 126 10.24 9.50 16.83
CA MET A 126 10.77 8.14 16.99
C MET A 126 12.28 8.14 17.26
N LYS A 127 12.78 9.13 18.02
CA LYS A 127 14.22 9.26 18.33
C LYS A 127 14.73 8.04 19.09
N SER A 128 15.59 7.28 18.43
CA SER A 128 16.33 6.18 19.04
C SER A 128 17.52 5.77 18.19
N LYS A 129 18.58 5.32 18.85
CA LYS A 129 19.70 4.60 18.23
C LYS A 129 19.51 3.08 18.22
N LYS A 130 18.47 2.58 18.90
CA LYS A 130 18.12 1.15 18.88
C LYS A 130 17.45 0.80 17.57
N PHE A 131 17.51 -0.47 17.19
CA PHE A 131 16.75 -1.01 16.07
C PHE A 131 15.25 -0.82 16.31
N LYS A 132 14.50 -0.33 15.33
CA LYS A 132 13.09 0.07 15.45
C LYS A 132 12.20 -0.89 14.66
N ILE A 133 11.29 -1.56 15.36
CA ILE A 133 10.37 -2.53 14.79
C ILE A 133 8.95 -1.98 14.87
N GLY A 134 8.28 -1.86 13.74
CA GLY A 134 6.84 -1.58 13.71
C GLY A 134 6.06 -2.87 13.66
N ILE A 135 4.99 -2.96 14.44
CA ILE A 135 4.15 -4.16 14.49
C ILE A 135 2.68 -3.79 14.27
N ARG A 136 1.95 -4.65 13.57
CA ARG A 136 0.49 -4.61 13.53
C ARG A 136 -0.04 -6.03 13.71
N LEU A 137 -0.83 -6.22 14.77
CA LEU A 137 -1.30 -7.55 15.18
C LEU A 137 -2.65 -7.88 14.57
N TYR A 138 -3.51 -6.86 14.41
CA TYR A 138 -4.89 -7.03 13.98
C TYR A 138 -5.14 -6.28 12.67
N GLY A 139 -5.81 -6.93 11.71
CA GLY A 139 -6.35 -6.24 10.55
C GLY A 139 -7.69 -5.55 10.85
N ASN A 140 -8.46 -5.21 9.81
CA ASN A 140 -9.82 -4.71 9.97
C ASN A 140 -10.73 -5.81 10.55
N PRO A 141 -11.33 -5.65 11.75
CA PRO A 141 -12.18 -6.66 12.36
C PRO A 141 -13.34 -7.14 11.46
N GLU A 142 -13.91 -6.25 10.63
CA GLU A 142 -15.00 -6.59 9.70
C GLU A 142 -14.58 -7.58 8.60
N PHE A 143 -13.29 -7.62 8.24
CA PHE A 143 -12.76 -8.54 7.24
C PHE A 143 -11.93 -9.68 7.87
N GLU A 144 -11.19 -9.37 8.94
CA GLU A 144 -10.15 -10.24 9.48
C GLU A 144 -10.68 -11.18 10.56
N ASN A 145 -11.77 -10.82 11.25
CA ASN A 145 -12.50 -11.76 12.10
C ASN A 145 -13.23 -12.82 11.26
N GLU A 146 -13.73 -12.45 10.08
CA GLU A 146 -14.32 -13.42 9.13
C GLU A 146 -13.26 -14.39 8.57
N GLN A 147 -11.97 -14.04 8.63
CA GLN A 147 -10.86 -14.77 8.01
C GLN A 147 -9.85 -15.34 9.01
N PHE A 148 -10.13 -15.29 10.32
CA PHE A 148 -9.27 -15.79 11.40
C PHE A 148 -7.82 -15.26 11.36
N ARG A 149 -7.62 -14.01 10.93
CA ARG A 149 -6.29 -13.38 10.84
C ARG A 149 -5.88 -12.73 12.16
N ILE A 150 -5.84 -13.53 13.22
CA ILE A 150 -5.53 -13.08 14.59
C ILE A 150 -4.36 -13.90 15.11
N PHE A 151 -3.39 -13.23 15.75
CA PHE A 151 -2.28 -13.88 16.44
C PHE A 151 -2.33 -13.57 17.94
N PRO A 152 -2.20 -14.58 18.82
CA PRO A 152 -2.10 -14.35 20.25
C PRO A 152 -0.90 -13.46 20.55
N GLN A 153 -1.15 -12.32 21.19
CA GLN A 153 -0.14 -11.33 21.51
C GLN A 153 0.99 -11.91 22.37
N GLU A 154 0.67 -12.86 23.25
CA GLU A 154 1.61 -13.49 24.18
C GLU A 154 2.74 -14.20 23.42
N LEU A 155 2.40 -14.90 22.33
CA LEU A 155 3.38 -15.63 21.51
C LEU A 155 4.37 -14.72 20.77
N MET A 156 3.96 -13.48 20.45
CA MET A 156 4.84 -12.53 19.76
C MET A 156 5.73 -11.77 20.74
N PHE A 157 5.24 -11.44 21.94
CA PHE A 157 5.97 -10.59 22.88
C PHE A 157 6.85 -11.35 23.87
N ASP A 158 6.48 -12.58 24.27
CA ASP A 158 7.29 -13.38 25.19
C ASP A 158 8.62 -13.84 24.57
N ALA A 159 8.70 -13.86 23.23
CA ALA A 159 9.91 -14.21 22.49
C ALA A 159 10.95 -13.07 22.41
N VAL A 160 10.64 -11.88 22.94
CA VAL A 160 11.25 -10.62 22.49
C VAL A 160 11.90 -9.86 23.65
N ASN A 161 13.23 -9.86 23.71
CA ASN A 161 14.01 -9.10 24.71
C ASN A 161 14.25 -7.64 24.26
N PHE A 162 13.41 -6.70 24.73
CA PHE A 162 13.42 -5.26 24.39
C PHE A 162 14.72 -4.48 24.72
N LYS A 163 15.78 -5.14 25.17
CA LYS A 163 17.07 -4.48 25.45
C LYS A 163 17.69 -3.87 24.18
N ASN A 164 17.57 -4.53 23.03
CA ASN A 164 18.31 -4.15 21.81
C ASN A 164 17.47 -3.42 20.73
N PHE A 165 16.15 -3.42 20.85
CA PHE A 165 15.26 -2.77 19.89
C PHE A 165 14.14 -2.00 20.61
N LYS A 166 13.46 -1.12 19.88
CA LYS A 166 12.21 -0.46 20.28
C LYS A 166 11.08 -0.97 19.39
N VAL A 167 9.95 -1.28 20.01
CA VAL A 167 8.75 -1.75 19.30
C VAL A 167 7.72 -0.64 19.27
N PHE A 168 7.11 -0.43 18.10
CA PHE A 168 6.09 0.59 17.83
C PHE A 168 4.84 -0.13 17.32
N SER A 169 3.71 0.03 18.03
CA SER A 169 2.43 -0.48 17.56
C SER A 169 1.88 0.44 16.47
N LEU A 170 1.60 -0.14 15.30
CA LEU A 170 1.03 0.51 14.11
C LEU A 170 -0.47 0.17 13.93
N GLN A 171 -1.13 -0.22 15.01
CA GLN A 171 -2.57 -0.42 15.02
C GLN A 171 -3.29 0.94 15.00
N ASP A 172 -4.27 1.11 14.12
CA ASP A 172 -5.07 2.34 14.03
C ASP A 172 -6.06 2.49 15.20
N LYS A 173 -6.70 1.40 15.59
CA LYS A 173 -7.62 1.30 16.72
C LYS A 173 -7.23 0.09 17.55
N TYR A 174 -6.78 0.35 18.76
CA TYR A 174 -6.39 -0.70 19.71
C TYR A 174 -7.52 -0.77 20.75
N GLU A 175 -8.32 -1.84 20.71
CA GLU A 175 -9.42 -2.05 21.68
C GLU A 175 -8.92 -2.60 23.02
N GLU A 176 -7.74 -3.23 23.03
CA GLU A 176 -7.12 -3.83 24.21
C GLU A 176 -6.11 -2.87 24.89
N GLU A 177 -5.38 -3.31 25.92
CA GLU A 177 -4.26 -2.53 26.46
C GLU A 177 -2.98 -2.86 25.69
N ILE A 178 -2.24 -1.84 25.24
CA ILE A 178 -0.96 -2.05 24.57
C ILE A 178 0.05 -2.62 25.58
N PRO A 179 0.70 -3.76 25.28
CA PRO A 179 1.65 -4.36 26.22
C PRO A 179 2.78 -3.41 26.63
N ASN A 180 3.22 -3.55 27.89
CA ASN A 180 4.28 -2.74 28.47
C ASN A 180 5.57 -2.82 27.63
N GLY A 181 6.15 -1.66 27.31
CA GLY A 181 7.38 -1.56 26.52
C GLY A 181 7.16 -1.29 25.02
N ILE A 182 5.92 -1.31 24.55
CA ILE A 182 5.55 -0.95 23.17
C ILE A 182 5.08 0.49 23.10
N ILE A 183 5.55 1.22 22.09
CA ILE A 183 5.17 2.62 21.88
C ILE A 183 3.93 2.66 21.00
N ASN A 184 2.84 3.26 21.51
CA ASN A 184 1.61 3.43 20.75
C ASN A 184 1.75 4.50 19.66
N MET A 185 1.61 4.13 18.39
CA MET A 185 1.60 5.10 17.28
C MET A 185 0.20 5.42 16.73
N SER A 186 -0.87 4.79 17.25
CA SER A 186 -2.27 5.04 16.85
C SER A 186 -2.62 6.54 16.73
N PRO A 187 -2.26 7.42 17.70
CA PRO A 187 -2.58 8.85 17.60
C PRO A 187 -1.96 9.57 16.40
N PHE A 188 -0.96 8.97 15.77
CA PHE A 188 -0.25 9.54 14.64
C PHE A 188 -0.68 8.96 13.28
N LEU A 189 -1.44 7.86 13.24
CA LEU A 189 -1.88 7.16 12.02
C LEU A 189 -3.11 7.80 11.38
N ASN A 190 -3.06 9.12 11.16
CA ASN A 190 -4.21 9.88 10.65
C ASN A 190 -4.37 9.77 9.12
N THR A 191 -3.28 9.49 8.41
CA THR A 191 -3.25 9.39 6.95
C THR A 191 -2.28 8.29 6.51
N TRP A 192 -2.42 7.82 5.26
CA TRP A 192 -1.43 6.91 4.65
C TRP A 192 -0.06 7.57 4.47
N GLU A 193 -0.04 8.90 4.33
CA GLU A 193 1.21 9.68 4.32
C GLU A 193 1.90 9.70 5.69
N ASP A 194 1.12 9.77 6.79
CA ASP A 194 1.67 9.64 8.14
C ASP A 194 2.19 8.22 8.39
N THR A 195 1.40 7.22 7.99
CA THR A 195 1.77 5.80 8.08
C THR A 195 3.07 5.53 7.34
N ALA A 196 3.20 6.00 6.09
CA ALA A 196 4.44 5.90 5.32
C ALA A 196 5.61 6.63 6.00
N GLY A 197 5.39 7.82 6.56
CA GLY A 197 6.41 8.55 7.31
C GLY A 197 6.92 7.80 8.55
N ILE A 198 6.04 7.10 9.25
CA ILE A 198 6.40 6.21 10.37
C ILE A 198 7.21 5.02 9.87
N ILE A 199 6.73 4.33 8.83
CA ILE A 199 7.40 3.18 8.21
C ILE A 199 8.81 3.53 7.73
N GLU A 200 9.00 4.71 7.13
CA GLU A 200 10.32 5.15 6.66
C GLU A 200 11.34 5.21 7.80
N ASN A 201 10.88 5.51 9.01
CA ASN A 201 11.67 5.61 10.23
C ASN A 201 11.78 4.28 10.98
N LEU A 202 11.32 3.17 10.42
CA LEU A 202 11.49 1.82 10.97
C LEU A 202 12.60 1.07 10.23
N ASP A 203 13.20 0.13 10.94
CA ASP A 203 14.20 -0.79 10.38
C ASP A 203 13.54 -2.12 9.93
N LEU A 204 12.39 -2.47 10.51
CA LEU A 204 11.59 -3.67 10.19
C LEU A 204 10.11 -3.40 10.45
N VAL A 205 9.24 -3.93 9.58
CA VAL A 205 7.79 -4.00 9.78
C VAL A 205 7.36 -5.46 9.90
N ILE A 206 6.58 -5.79 10.93
CA ILE A 206 5.98 -7.12 11.11
C ILE A 206 4.47 -6.96 11.17
N THR A 207 3.73 -7.64 10.30
CA THR A 207 2.27 -7.46 10.20
C THR A 207 1.59 -8.68 9.59
N SER A 208 0.28 -8.82 9.76
CA SER A 208 -0.53 -9.65 8.86
C SER A 208 -0.64 -9.01 7.47
N CYS A 209 -1.14 -9.75 6.48
CA CYS A 209 -1.33 -9.34 5.08
C CYS A 209 -2.43 -8.27 4.91
N THR A 210 -2.16 -7.07 5.43
CA THR A 210 -3.00 -5.87 5.37
C THR A 210 -2.42 -4.83 4.41
N GLY A 211 -3.12 -3.71 4.21
CA GLY A 211 -2.57 -2.55 3.47
C GLY A 211 -1.22 -2.06 4.02
N LEU A 212 -0.92 -2.28 5.31
CA LEU A 212 0.37 -1.95 5.91
C LEU A 212 1.50 -2.83 5.36
N ALA A 213 1.24 -4.12 5.11
CA ALA A 213 2.20 -5.03 4.49
C ALA A 213 2.51 -4.59 3.06
N HIS A 214 1.48 -4.24 2.29
CA HIS A 214 1.65 -3.75 0.92
C HIS A 214 2.40 -2.42 0.89
N LEU A 215 2.10 -1.49 1.80
CA LEU A 215 2.81 -0.21 1.87
C LEU A 215 4.29 -0.37 2.22
N SER A 216 4.60 -1.14 3.26
CA SER A 216 5.98 -1.35 3.70
C SER A 216 6.82 -2.04 2.61
N ALA A 217 6.26 -3.04 1.94
CA ALA A 217 6.90 -3.68 0.78
C ALA A 217 7.06 -2.69 -0.40
N ALA A 218 6.04 -1.88 -0.72
CA ALA A 218 6.11 -0.88 -1.78
C ALA A 218 7.18 0.21 -1.54
N MET A 219 7.52 0.45 -0.28
CA MET A 219 8.58 1.37 0.15
C MET A 219 9.97 0.71 0.25
N GLY A 220 10.09 -0.60 -0.01
CA GLY A 220 11.35 -1.32 0.12
C GLY A 220 11.81 -1.55 1.55
N LYS A 221 10.91 -1.47 2.53
CA LYS A 221 11.28 -1.74 3.92
C LYS A 221 11.28 -3.25 4.17
N PRO A 222 12.26 -3.78 4.92
CA PRO A 222 12.19 -5.14 5.40
C PRO A 222 10.83 -5.39 6.07
N THR A 223 10.10 -6.38 5.54
CA THR A 223 8.72 -6.64 5.93
C THR A 223 8.54 -8.12 6.17
N TRP A 224 8.12 -8.50 7.37
CA TRP A 224 7.76 -9.87 7.72
C TRP A 224 6.25 -9.97 7.79
N ILE A 225 5.70 -10.83 6.93
CA ILE A 225 4.27 -11.08 6.88
C ILE A 225 4.00 -12.34 7.67
N VAL A 226 3.22 -12.21 8.75
CA VAL A 226 2.73 -13.35 9.50
C VAL A 226 1.48 -13.85 8.78
N VAL A 227 1.61 -15.00 8.12
CA VAL A 227 0.54 -15.60 7.32
C VAL A 227 -0.31 -16.54 8.18
N PRO A 228 -1.66 -16.53 8.05
CA PRO A 228 -2.49 -17.52 8.70
C PRO A 228 -2.20 -18.92 8.14
N VAL A 229 -2.52 -19.96 8.91
CA VAL A 229 -2.35 -21.38 8.50
C VAL A 229 -3.11 -21.69 7.21
N LEU A 230 -4.20 -20.95 6.92
CA LEU A 230 -4.91 -20.98 5.65
C LEU A 230 -4.69 -19.64 4.92
N PRO A 231 -3.67 -19.52 4.06
CA PRO A 231 -3.51 -18.34 3.22
C PRO A 231 -4.65 -18.30 2.20
N TYR A 232 -5.35 -17.17 2.10
CA TYR A 232 -6.23 -16.93 0.97
C TYR A 232 -5.49 -16.04 -0.03
N TRP A 233 -5.28 -16.61 -1.20
CA TRP A 233 -4.85 -16.11 -2.51
C TRP A 233 -4.33 -17.39 -3.18
N GLY A 234 -5.27 -18.16 -3.73
CA GLY A 234 -5.04 -19.32 -4.58
C GLY A 234 -5.62 -19.04 -5.96
#